data_AF-A0AAQ3K9D2-F1
#
_entry.id   AF-A0AAQ3K9D2-F1
#
_cell.length_a   1.000
_cell.length_b   1.000
_cell.length_c   1.000
_cell.angle_alpha   90.00
_cell.angle_beta   90.00
_cell.angle_gamma   90.00
#
_symmetry.space_group_name_H-M   'P 1'
#
loop_
_entity.id
_entity.type
_entity.pdbx_description
1 polymer ?
#
loop_
_entity_poly.entity_id
_entity_poly.type
_entity_poly.pdbx_seq_one_letter_code
_entity_poly.pdbx_strand_id
1 'polypeptide(L)'
;MSELNSLLCRAIDNPQLTSSSSQRTSLISVFEEPVVRELSELQQNLGVDDYIGCASVHGAGPSLAVFDTIRDGKLDCAFVYPSPLHSRKQIQDLAEQMKRILTGGDIYAELE
;
A
#
# COMPACT_ATOMS: atom_id res chain seq x y z
N MET A 1 19.18 -12.36 9.53
CA MET A 1 19.40 -13.45 8.54
C MET A 1 18.29 -14.53 8.54
N SER A 2 17.35 -14.54 9.50
CA SER A 2 16.21 -15.50 9.51
C SER A 2 15.09 -15.13 8.54
N GLU A 3 14.82 -13.84 8.34
CA GLU A 3 13.71 -13.35 7.51
C GLU A 3 13.84 -13.78 6.04
N LEU A 4 15.06 -13.71 5.49
CA LEU A 4 15.31 -14.12 4.11
C LEU A 4 15.08 -15.62 3.92
N ASN A 5 15.44 -16.43 4.90
CA ASN A 5 15.21 -17.87 4.87
C ASN A 5 13.72 -18.21 5.00
N SER A 6 12.97 -17.48 5.84
CA SER A 6 11.52 -17.67 5.96
C SER A 6 10.79 -17.37 4.65
N LEU A 7 11.14 -16.27 3.98
CA LEU A 7 10.57 -15.88 2.70
C LEU A 7 10.88 -16.90 1.60
N LEU A 8 12.12 -17.40 1.56
CA LEU A 8 12.53 -18.43 0.60
C LEU A 8 11.81 -19.76 0.83
N CYS A 9 11.66 -20.20 2.08
CA CYS A 9 10.89 -21.41 2.40
C CYS A 9 9.43 -21.30 1.93
N ARG A 10 8.77 -20.15 2.17
CA ARG A 10 7.40 -19.95 1.69
C ARG A 10 7.27 -19.96 0.17
N ALA A 11 8.28 -19.46 -0.55
CA ALA A 11 8.33 -19.52 -2.01
C ALA A 11 8.51 -20.96 -2.53
N ILE A 12 9.30 -21.77 -1.84
CA ILE A 12 9.49 -23.20 -2.16
C ILE A 12 8.22 -24.00 -1.90
N ASP A 13 7.53 -23.75 -0.79
CA ASP A 13 6.30 -24.46 -0.42
C ASP A 13 5.11 -24.13 -1.34
N ASN A 14 5.19 -22.99 -2.05
CA ASN A 14 4.14 -22.51 -2.91
C ASN A 14 4.69 -22.19 -4.31
N PRO A 15 5.19 -23.18 -5.06
CA PRO A 15 5.82 -22.96 -6.37
C PRO A 15 4.86 -22.41 -7.42
N GLN A 16 3.55 -22.52 -7.15
CA GLN A 16 2.49 -21.91 -7.95
C GLN A 16 2.50 -20.39 -7.85
N LEU A 17 3.04 -19.81 -6.76
CA LEU A 17 3.23 -18.37 -6.53
C LEU A 17 4.41 -17.83 -7.34
N THR A 18 4.34 -18.02 -8.66
CA THR A 18 5.14 -17.26 -9.62
C THR A 18 4.91 -15.76 -9.41
N SER A 19 5.87 -14.91 -9.79
CA SER A 19 5.63 -13.46 -9.84
C SER A 19 4.35 -13.12 -10.61
N SER A 20 4.03 -13.90 -11.65
CA SER A 20 2.82 -13.80 -12.48
C SER A 20 1.50 -14.24 -11.82
N SER A 21 1.53 -15.06 -10.78
CA SER A 21 0.34 -15.51 -10.02
C SER A 21 0.20 -14.79 -8.66
N SER A 22 1.33 -14.32 -8.11
CA SER A 22 1.40 -13.23 -7.13
C SER A 22 0.94 -11.90 -7.73
N GLN A 23 0.85 -11.81 -9.06
CA GLN A 23 0.33 -10.67 -9.83
C GLN A 23 -1.20 -10.61 -9.90
N ARG A 24 -1.88 -10.91 -8.79
CA ARG A 24 -3.02 -10.04 -8.44
C ARG A 24 -2.45 -8.76 -7.81
N THR A 25 -1.68 -8.03 -8.61
CA THR A 25 -0.94 -6.80 -8.30
C THR A 25 -1.93 -5.64 -8.24
N SER A 26 -2.80 -5.64 -7.23
CA SER A 26 -3.57 -4.46 -6.92
C SER A 26 -2.66 -3.50 -6.15
N LEU A 27 -2.43 -2.30 -6.73
CA LEU A 27 -1.72 -1.22 -6.03
C LEU A 27 -2.48 -0.76 -4.76
N ILE A 28 -3.79 -1.02 -4.73
CA ILE A 28 -4.72 -0.65 -3.64
C ILE A 28 -5.55 -1.89 -3.30
N SER A 29 -5.73 -2.16 -2.01
CA SER A 29 -6.65 -3.20 -1.54
C SER A 29 -7.42 -2.66 -0.34
N VAL A 30 -8.67 -2.25 -0.58
CA VAL A 30 -9.53 -1.70 0.46
C VAL A 30 -10.20 -2.81 1.24
N PHE A 31 -10.02 -2.78 2.57
CA PHE A 31 -10.66 -3.69 3.50
C PHE A 31 -11.87 -3.01 4.15
N GLU A 32 -12.89 -3.82 4.46
CA GLU A 32 -14.14 -3.33 5.08
C GLU A 32 -13.90 -2.73 6.46
N GLU A 33 -13.02 -3.33 7.26
CA GLU A 33 -12.67 -2.84 8.58
C GLU A 33 -11.46 -1.89 8.50
N PRO A 34 -11.63 -0.59 8.79
CA PRO A 34 -10.55 0.38 8.70
C PRO A 34 -9.54 0.16 9.83
N VAL A 35 -8.24 0.18 9.52
CA VAL A 35 -7.16 0.18 10.53
C VAL A 35 -6.90 1.61 10.98
N VAL A 36 -7.89 2.18 11.65
CA VAL A 36 -7.77 3.46 12.34
C VAL A 36 -7.70 3.15 13.83
N ARG A 37 -6.52 3.38 14.41
CA ARG A 37 -6.32 3.33 15.85
C ARG A 37 -5.84 4.72 16.28
N GLU A 38 -6.18 5.13 17.48
CA GLU A 38 -5.55 6.31 18.08
C GLU A 38 -4.30 5.87 18.84
N LEU A 39 -3.28 6.74 18.92
CA LEU A 39 -2.11 6.48 19.74
C LEU A 39 -2.55 6.33 21.20
N SER A 40 -2.42 5.12 21.73
CA SER A 40 -2.61 4.88 23.16
C SER A 40 -1.49 5.54 23.98
N GLU A 41 -1.77 5.87 25.24
CA GLU A 41 -0.76 6.36 26.20
C GLU A 41 0.45 5.42 26.27
N LEU A 42 0.22 4.10 26.09
CA LEU A 42 1.28 3.10 26.04
C LEU A 42 2.24 3.30 24.85
N GLN A 43 1.73 3.63 23.67
CA GLN A 43 2.56 3.84 22.47
C GLN A 43 3.38 5.13 22.59
N GLN A 44 2.83 6.18 23.19
CA GLN A 44 3.57 7.42 23.47
C GLN A 44 4.71 7.17 24.46
N ASN A 45 4.46 6.39 25.52
CA ASN A 45 5.50 6.00 26.48
C ASN A 45 6.63 5.14 25.88
N LEU A 46 6.37 4.49 24.74
CA LEU A 46 7.37 3.73 23.97
C LEU A 46 8.19 4.61 23.01
N GLY A 47 7.94 5.92 22.97
CA GLY A 47 8.67 6.85 22.09
C GLY A 47 8.26 6.74 20.62
N VAL A 48 7.06 6.24 20.33
CA VAL A 48 6.53 6.21 18.96
C VAL A 48 6.02 7.61 18.61
N ASP A 49 6.75 8.29 17.73
CA ASP A 49 6.38 9.64 17.26
C ASP A 49 5.21 9.60 16.26
N ASP A 50 5.19 8.62 15.36
CA ASP A 50 4.16 8.46 14.35
C ASP A 50 4.06 7.01 13.87
N TYR A 51 2.91 6.62 13.33
CA TYR A 51 2.70 5.31 12.72
C TYR A 51 1.62 5.36 11.63
N ILE A 52 1.73 4.42 10.69
CA ILE A 52 0.72 4.24 9.65
C ILE A 52 0.05 2.88 9.88
N GLY A 53 -1.26 2.92 10.14
CA GLY A 53 -2.09 1.74 10.22
C GLY A 53 -2.31 1.15 8.83
N CYS A 54 -2.30 -0.18 8.76
CA CYS A 54 -2.54 -0.88 7.51
C CYS A 54 -3.26 -2.21 7.77
N ALA A 55 -4.31 -2.47 6.99
CA ALA A 55 -5.02 -3.75 7.02
C ALA A 55 -4.22 -4.90 6.39
N SER A 56 -3.23 -4.58 5.55
CA SER A 56 -2.64 -5.54 4.63
C SER A 56 -1.30 -5.08 4.03
N VAL A 57 -0.31 -5.98 4.04
CA VAL A 57 0.99 -5.73 3.40
C VAL A 57 0.99 -5.84 1.87
N HIS A 58 -0.17 -6.06 1.23
CA HIS A 58 -0.24 -6.28 -0.23
C HIS A 58 0.26 -5.10 -1.07
N GLY A 59 0.12 -3.86 -0.57
CA GLY A 59 0.64 -2.66 -1.23
C GLY A 59 2.11 -2.36 -0.95
N ALA A 60 2.82 -3.21 -0.20
CA ALA A 60 4.20 -2.98 0.23
C ALA A 60 5.22 -3.64 -0.72
N GLY A 61 5.92 -2.81 -1.50
CA GLY A 61 7.06 -3.19 -2.32
C GLY A 61 8.40 -2.74 -1.70
N PRO A 62 9.53 -3.16 -2.30
CA PRO A 62 10.87 -2.88 -1.77
C PRO A 62 11.26 -1.39 -1.78
N SER A 63 10.60 -0.56 -2.59
CA SER A 63 10.90 0.88 -2.71
C SER A 63 9.68 1.79 -2.59
N LEU A 64 8.48 1.23 -2.47
CA LEU A 64 7.23 1.95 -2.34
C LEU A 64 6.24 1.07 -1.59
N ALA A 65 5.61 1.63 -0.56
CA ALA A 65 4.43 1.04 0.06
C ALA A 65 3.24 1.98 -0.07
N VAL A 66 2.10 1.44 -0.50
CA VAL A 66 0.81 2.14 -0.54
C VAL A 66 -0.11 1.48 0.47
N PHE A 67 -0.60 2.27 1.41
CA PHE A 67 -1.54 1.81 2.43
C PHE A 67 -2.82 2.61 2.30
N ASP A 68 -3.93 1.90 2.13
CA ASP A 68 -5.23 2.50 1.92
C ASP A 68 -6.22 2.18 3.06
N THR A 69 -7.19 3.08 3.25
CA THR A 69 -8.29 2.91 4.18
C THR A 69 -9.46 3.79 3.77
N ILE A 70 -10.69 3.38 4.09
CA ILE A 70 -11.85 4.28 3.99
C ILE A 70 -11.97 5.08 5.28
N ARG A 71 -12.01 6.41 5.16
CA ARG A 71 -12.29 7.35 6.26
C ARG A 71 -13.39 8.29 5.83
N ASP A 72 -14.46 8.40 6.62
CA ASP A 72 -15.62 9.27 6.33
C ASP A 72 -16.19 9.10 4.91
N GLY A 73 -16.25 7.85 4.43
CA GLY A 73 -16.73 7.51 3.09
C GLY A 73 -15.79 7.89 1.94
N LYS A 74 -14.54 8.26 2.23
CA LYS A 74 -13.52 8.62 1.25
C LYS A 74 -12.33 7.67 1.32
N LEU A 75 -11.72 7.41 0.17
CA LEU A 75 -10.45 6.70 0.08
C LEU A 75 -9.32 7.62 0.56
N ASP A 76 -8.65 7.21 1.63
CA ASP A 76 -7.42 7.81 2.14
C ASP A 76 -6.26 6.86 1.83
N CYS A 77 -5.18 7.39 1.26
CA CYS A 77 -4.00 6.61 0.91
C CYS A 77 -2.72 7.26 1.45
N ALA A 78 -1.92 6.49 2.15
CA ALA A 78 -0.56 6.85 2.55
C ALA A 78 0.46 6.22 1.60
N PHE A 79 1.35 7.06 1.06
CA PHE A 79 2.48 6.62 0.22
C PHE A 79 3.78 6.74 1.02
N VAL A 80 4.39 5.59 1.31
CA VAL A 80 5.65 5.50 2.05
C VAL A 80 6.76 5.12 1.08
N TYR A 81 7.77 5.97 0.97
CA TYR A 81 8.87 5.80 0.03
C TYR A 81 10.16 6.43 0.57
N PRO A 82 11.33 5.86 0.27
CA PRO A 82 12.60 6.44 0.65
C PRO A 82 12.93 7.64 -0.25
N SER A 83 13.19 8.79 0.38
CA SER A 83 13.86 9.92 -0.27
C SER A 83 15.39 9.75 -0.10
N PRO A 84 16.21 10.01 -1.14
CA PRO A 84 15.87 10.63 -2.42
C PRO A 84 15.56 9.64 -3.56
N LEU A 85 15.43 8.33 -3.29
CA LEU A 85 15.20 7.32 -4.33
C LEU A 85 13.97 7.65 -5.18
N HIS A 86 12.88 8.07 -4.52
CA HIS A 86 11.73 8.67 -5.18
C HIS A 86 11.59 10.13 -4.76
N SER A 87 11.30 10.98 -5.74
CA SER A 87 11.01 12.39 -5.47
C SER A 87 9.54 12.56 -5.05
N ARG A 88 9.27 13.61 -4.26
CA ARG A 88 7.88 13.98 -3.93
C ARG A 88 7.03 14.18 -5.18
N LYS A 89 7.59 14.81 -6.23
CA LYS A 89 6.90 15.04 -7.50
C LYS A 89 6.51 13.71 -8.17
N GLN A 90 7.43 12.76 -8.25
CA GLN A 90 7.18 11.46 -8.87
C GLN A 90 6.04 10.70 -8.17
N ILE A 91 6.01 10.75 -6.83
CA ILE A 91 4.94 10.09 -6.06
C ILE A 91 3.61 10.83 -6.18
N GLN A 92 3.63 12.16 -6.30
CA GLN A 92 2.43 12.93 -6.60
C GLN A 92 1.85 12.60 -7.98
N ASP A 93 2.70 12.55 -9.01
CA ASP A 93 2.29 12.21 -10.37
C ASP A 93 1.66 10.79 -10.41
N LEU A 94 2.22 9.83 -9.65
CA LEU A 94 1.64 8.48 -9.46
C LEU A 94 0.24 8.52 -8.79
N ALA A 95 0.10 9.29 -7.70
CA ALA A 95 -1.18 9.41 -6.99
C ALA A 95 -2.26 10.06 -7.86
N GLU A 96 -1.90 11.03 -8.71
CA GLU A 96 -2.82 11.63 -9.68
C GLU A 96 -3.29 10.64 -10.74
N GLN A 97 -2.38 9.84 -11.30
CA GLN A 97 -2.74 8.79 -12.25
C GLN A 97 -3.70 7.77 -11.62
N MET A 98 -3.39 7.33 -10.41
CA MET A 98 -4.24 6.43 -9.63
C MET A 98 -5.65 7.02 -9.45
N LYS A 99 -5.76 8.29 -9.06
CA LYS A 99 -7.04 8.98 -8.92
C LYS A 99 -7.84 9.00 -10.22
N ARG A 100 -7.19 9.34 -11.36
CA ARG A 100 -7.86 9.38 -12.68
C ARG A 100 -8.49 8.05 -13.05
N ILE A 101 -7.77 6.95 -12.84
CA ILE A 101 -8.25 5.59 -13.10
C ILE A 101 -9.46 5.28 -12.22
N LEU A 102 -9.37 5.54 -10.91
CA LEU A 102 -10.44 5.22 -9.96
C LEU A 102 -11.71 6.05 -10.16
N THR A 103 -11.59 7.30 -10.61
CA THR A 103 -12.75 8.15 -10.91
C THR A 103 -13.30 7.95 -12.32
N GLY A 104 -12.75 7.00 -13.11
CA GLY A 104 -13.22 6.69 -14.46
C GLY A 104 -12.91 7.75 -15.51
N GLY A 105 -11.90 8.61 -15.28
CA GLY A 105 -11.59 9.76 -16.14
C GLY A 105 -11.31 9.41 -17.61
N ASP A 106 -10.87 8.18 -17.90
CA ASP A 106 -10.55 7.71 -19.26
C ASP A 106 -11.54 6.68 -19.82
N ILE A 107 -12.41 6.07 -18.99
CA ILE A 107 -13.36 5.03 -19.44
C ILE A 107 -14.56 5.65 -20.15
N TYR A 108 -14.88 6.91 -19.83
CA TYR A 108 -15.96 7.67 -20.48
C TYR A 108 -15.49 8.56 -21.64
N ALA A 109 -14.18 8.71 -21.87
CA ALA A 109 -13.64 9.52 -22.96
C ALA A 109 -13.51 8.76 -24.30
N GLU A 110 -13.57 7.42 -24.27
CA GLU A 110 -13.59 6.56 -25.47
C GLU A 110 -15.01 6.14 -25.91
N LEU A 111 -16.05 6.66 -25.24
CA LEU A 111 -17.47 6.35 -25.50
C LEU A 111 -18.27 7.55 -26.04
N GLU A 112 -17.62 8.67 -26.35
CA GLU A 112 -18.16 9.81 -27.13
C GLU A 112 -17.45 9.92 -28.49
#